data_AF-B4LE81-F1
#
_entry.id   AF-B4LE81-F1
#
_cell.length_a   1.000
_cell.length_b   1.000
_cell.length_c   1.000
_cell.angle_alpha   90.00
_cell.angle_beta   90.00
_cell.angle_gamma   90.00
#
_symmetry.space_group_name_H-M   'P 1'
#
loop_
_entity.id
_entity.type
_entity.pdbx_description
1 polymer ?
#
loop_
_entity_poly.entity_id
_entity_poly.type
_entity_poly.pdbx_seq_one_letter_code
_entity_poly.pdbx_strand_id
1 'polypeptide(L)'
;MLKTRIFRLIHDKRLSVPILRGFHHEFSKPEPQPTNPNVKEQQEKKSFVAGGVQNKYKVFRDEEATEIFDVEEARYQELELPVEVEQNQYFGLNLKRGVRGVFDVEDLVELLRKENVDDIFVCYVPEELKYVDHLVVCSARSYRHMLATAEFVRRMFKIKRAKGDLLPRIEGEKSRDWMAMDLGNIALHIFSPKAREDYDLESLWAIGPQYDHESQKPQNPLGNIFIAQVPKPAT
;
A
#
# COMPACT_ATOMS: atom_id res chain seq x y z
N MET A 1 1.85 -1.95 38.69
CA MET A 1 1.30 -2.78 37.59
C MET A 1 0.23 -2.01 36.80
N LEU A 2 0.54 -0.80 36.33
CA LEU A 2 -0.37 0.03 35.53
C LEU A 2 0.45 1.01 34.68
N LYS A 3 0.11 1.09 33.38
CA LYS A 3 0.40 2.16 32.41
C LYS A 3 1.67 2.07 31.54
N THR A 4 1.74 1.08 30.65
CA THR A 4 2.49 1.16 29.37
C THR A 4 1.55 1.32 28.15
N ARG A 5 0.25 1.62 28.37
CA ARG A 5 -0.77 1.74 27.32
C ARG A 5 -1.06 3.19 26.88
N ILE A 6 -0.09 4.09 26.88
CA ILE A 6 -0.37 5.50 26.55
C ILE A 6 -0.49 5.74 25.04
N PHE A 7 0.27 5.02 24.21
CA PHE A 7 0.16 5.19 22.75
C PHE A 7 -0.90 4.29 22.08
N ARG A 8 -1.28 3.15 22.68
CA ARG A 8 -2.32 2.26 22.12
C ARG A 8 -3.76 2.74 22.34
N LEU A 9 -4.02 3.64 23.29
CA LEU A 9 -5.39 4.04 23.66
C LEU A 9 -6.05 5.03 22.69
N ILE A 10 -5.28 5.60 21.75
CA ILE A 10 -5.81 6.54 20.75
C ILE A 10 -6.40 5.79 19.54
N HIS A 11 -6.02 4.53 19.30
CA HIS A 11 -6.53 3.75 18.16
C HIS A 11 -7.88 3.05 18.45
N ASP A 12 -8.21 2.75 19.71
CA ASP A 12 -9.38 1.96 20.10
C ASP A 12 -10.71 2.75 20.22
N LYS A 13 -10.72 4.07 19.98
CA LYS A 13 -11.94 4.90 20.04
C LYS A 13 -12.45 5.39 18.69
N ARG A 14 -12.33 4.56 17.63
CA ARG A 14 -13.20 4.71 16.46
C ARG A 14 -14.46 3.87 16.66
N LEU A 15 -15.52 4.59 16.96
CA LEU A 15 -16.90 4.17 17.16
C LEU A 15 -17.30 3.00 16.26
N SER A 16 -17.77 1.93 16.91
CA SER A 16 -18.51 0.83 16.32
C SER A 16 -19.76 1.33 15.62
N VAL A 17 -19.86 1.09 14.31
CA VAL A 17 -21.12 1.22 13.56
C VAL A 17 -21.61 -0.21 13.28
N PRO A 18 -22.86 -0.57 13.60
CA PRO A 18 -23.31 -1.95 13.59
C PRO A 18 -23.45 -2.51 12.16
N ILE A 19 -23.09 -3.78 12.03
CA ILE A 19 -23.28 -4.62 10.85
C ILE A 19 -24.79 -4.90 10.71
N LEU A 20 -25.39 -4.44 9.61
CA LEU A 20 -26.68 -4.94 9.13
C LEU A 20 -26.49 -5.52 7.73
N ARG A 21 -26.58 -6.85 7.65
CA ARG A 21 -26.86 -7.58 6.41
C ARG A 21 -28.30 -7.34 6.00
N GLY A 22 -28.54 -7.08 4.72
CA GLY A 22 -29.82 -7.38 4.08
C GLY A 22 -30.19 -6.42 2.96
N PHE A 23 -30.60 -7.00 1.84
CA PHE A 23 -31.33 -6.40 0.70
C PHE A 23 -30.50 -5.83 -0.46
N HIS A 24 -30.17 -6.76 -1.38
CA HIS A 24 -30.51 -6.71 -2.80
C HIS A 24 -31.30 -5.47 -3.28
N HIS A 25 -30.69 -4.66 -4.15
CA HIS A 25 -31.29 -4.02 -5.32
C HIS A 25 -30.12 -3.57 -6.21
N GLU A 26 -29.88 -4.31 -7.29
CA GLU A 26 -30.18 -3.84 -8.64
C GLU A 26 -29.41 -2.58 -9.01
N PHE A 27 -28.33 -2.84 -9.74
CA PHE A 27 -27.66 -1.95 -10.68
C PHE A 27 -28.63 -0.91 -11.27
N SER A 28 -28.32 0.35 -11.01
CA SER A 28 -28.87 1.49 -11.72
C SER A 28 -28.60 1.32 -13.23
N LYS A 29 -29.64 1.03 -14.01
CA LYS A 29 -29.63 1.19 -15.47
C LYS A 29 -30.03 2.63 -15.77
N PRO A 30 -29.40 3.30 -16.76
CA PRO A 30 -29.78 4.65 -17.14
C PRO A 30 -31.21 4.69 -17.70
N GLU A 31 -31.93 5.75 -17.35
CA GLU A 31 -33.29 6.07 -17.84
C GLU A 31 -33.32 6.18 -19.37
N PRO A 32 -34.34 5.60 -20.06
CA PRO A 32 -34.46 5.71 -21.50
C PRO A 32 -34.99 7.10 -21.91
N GLN A 33 -34.35 7.71 -22.90
CA GLN A 33 -34.82 8.90 -23.62
C GLN A 33 -36.05 8.55 -24.49
N PRO A 34 -36.94 9.53 -24.77
CA PRO A 34 -38.25 9.28 -25.37
C PRO A 34 -38.18 8.70 -26.79
N THR A 35 -39.05 7.73 -27.03
CA THR A 35 -39.26 7.02 -28.30
C THR A 35 -39.88 7.91 -29.36
N ASN A 36 -39.33 7.87 -30.58
CA ASN A 36 -39.93 8.47 -31.77
C ASN A 36 -40.97 7.47 -32.37
N PRO A 37 -42.19 7.92 -32.73
CA PRO A 37 -43.30 7.02 -33.03
C PRO A 37 -43.36 6.69 -34.53
N ASN A 38 -42.75 5.59 -34.97
CA ASN A 38 -43.17 4.90 -36.20
C ASN A 38 -42.40 3.59 -36.42
N VAL A 39 -42.84 2.49 -35.80
CA VAL A 39 -42.71 1.17 -36.42
C VAL A 39 -43.93 0.34 -36.02
N LYS A 40 -44.69 -0.09 -37.03
CA LYS A 40 -45.90 -0.92 -36.90
C LYS A 40 -45.55 -2.27 -36.29
N GLU A 41 -46.29 -2.66 -35.25
CA GLU A 41 -46.35 -4.03 -34.75
C GLU A 41 -46.88 -4.97 -35.84
N GLN A 42 -46.11 -6.01 -36.15
CA GLN A 42 -46.68 -7.28 -36.60
C GLN A 42 -46.24 -8.35 -35.62
N GLN A 43 -47.19 -8.73 -34.76
CA GLN A 43 -47.09 -9.83 -33.81
C GLN A 43 -47.17 -11.16 -34.58
N GLU A 44 -46.09 -11.95 -34.58
CA GLU A 44 -46.18 -13.37 -34.88
C GLU A 44 -46.00 -14.21 -33.61
N LYS A 45 -47.01 -15.06 -33.40
CA LYS A 45 -47.29 -15.82 -32.19
C LYS A 45 -46.22 -16.88 -31.93
N LYS A 46 -45.55 -16.83 -30.77
CA LYS A 46 -44.80 -17.98 -30.27
C LYS A 46 -45.76 -18.98 -29.62
N SER A 47 -46.00 -20.08 -30.31
CA SER A 47 -46.49 -21.32 -29.70
C SER A 47 -45.43 -21.82 -28.72
N PHE A 48 -45.80 -21.87 -27.43
CA PHE A 48 -45.00 -22.58 -26.43
C PHE A 48 -45.20 -24.08 -26.65
N VAL A 49 -44.19 -24.77 -27.18
CA VAL A 49 -44.09 -26.22 -27.09
C VAL A 49 -43.22 -26.55 -25.88
N ALA A 50 -43.81 -27.25 -24.92
CA ALA A 50 -43.12 -27.78 -23.75
C ALA A 50 -42.20 -28.95 -24.16
N GLY A 51 -40.94 -28.93 -23.71
CA GLY A 51 -40.02 -30.07 -23.84
C GLY A 51 -38.58 -29.65 -24.08
N GLY A 52 -37.66 -30.27 -23.34
CA GLY A 52 -36.27 -29.85 -23.23
C GLY A 52 -35.50 -29.86 -24.57
N VAL A 53 -34.73 -28.78 -24.76
CA VAL A 53 -33.32 -28.69 -25.18
C VAL A 53 -33.04 -27.19 -25.14
N GLN A 54 -32.22 -26.72 -24.19
CA GLN A 54 -31.76 -25.34 -24.24
C GLN A 54 -30.83 -25.20 -25.44
N ASN A 55 -31.28 -24.44 -26.44
CA ASN A 55 -30.54 -24.17 -27.66
C ASN A 55 -29.16 -23.57 -27.32
N LYS A 56 -28.09 -24.36 -27.49
CA LYS A 56 -26.68 -23.94 -27.44
C LYS A 56 -26.23 -23.25 -28.73
N TYR A 57 -27.07 -22.43 -29.33
CA TYR A 57 -26.67 -21.65 -30.50
C TYR A 57 -26.97 -20.18 -30.25
N LYS A 58 -25.94 -19.36 -30.43
CA LYS A 58 -26.10 -17.92 -30.53
C LYS A 58 -26.60 -17.65 -31.95
N VAL A 59 -27.82 -17.13 -32.06
CA VAL A 59 -28.33 -16.64 -33.35
C VAL A 59 -27.61 -15.32 -33.64
N PHE A 60 -26.64 -15.35 -34.55
CA PHE A 60 -25.98 -14.14 -35.02
C PHE A 60 -26.95 -13.38 -35.92
N ARG A 61 -27.20 -12.11 -35.57
CA ARG A 61 -27.94 -11.18 -36.41
C ARG A 61 -26.94 -10.34 -37.19
N ASP A 62 -27.31 -9.93 -38.39
CA ASP A 62 -26.47 -9.10 -39.26
C ASP A 62 -26.03 -7.80 -38.56
N GLU A 63 -26.91 -7.27 -37.72
CA GLU A 63 -26.69 -6.09 -36.87
C GLU A 63 -25.67 -6.32 -35.71
N GLU A 64 -25.27 -7.56 -35.43
CA GLU A 64 -24.17 -7.90 -34.49
C GLU A 64 -22.87 -8.26 -35.22
N ALA A 65 -22.82 -8.19 -36.56
CA ALA A 65 -21.63 -8.53 -37.32
C ALA A 65 -20.54 -7.48 -37.10
N THR A 66 -19.30 -7.94 -36.88
CA THR A 66 -18.14 -7.04 -36.88
C THR A 66 -17.95 -6.51 -38.29
N GLU A 67 -18.08 -5.20 -38.47
CA GLU A 67 -17.79 -4.55 -39.74
C GLU A 67 -16.29 -4.71 -40.07
N ILE A 68 -16.00 -5.17 -41.28
CA ILE A 68 -14.64 -5.31 -41.78
C ILE A 68 -14.27 -3.98 -42.42
N PHE A 69 -13.63 -3.12 -41.63
CA PHE A 69 -13.09 -1.86 -42.11
C PHE A 69 -11.93 -2.09 -43.08
N ASP A 70 -11.72 -1.16 -44.00
CA ASP A 70 -10.49 -1.15 -44.77
C ASP A 70 -9.28 -0.73 -43.89
N VAL A 71 -8.06 -0.91 -44.41
CA VAL A 71 -6.82 -0.65 -43.65
C VAL A 71 -6.72 0.82 -43.21
N GLU A 72 -7.30 1.74 -43.97
CA GLU A 72 -7.22 3.18 -43.73
C GLU A 72 -8.26 3.59 -42.67
N GLU A 73 -9.50 3.13 -42.81
CA GLU A 73 -10.61 3.31 -41.88
C GLU A 73 -10.32 2.71 -40.50
N ALA A 74 -9.74 1.51 -40.43
CA ALA A 74 -9.28 0.92 -39.17
C ALA A 74 -8.24 1.81 -38.43
N ARG A 75 -7.35 2.45 -39.18
CA ARG A 75 -6.36 3.38 -38.60
C ARG A 75 -6.99 4.67 -38.09
N TYR A 76 -7.99 5.21 -38.80
CA TYR A 76 -8.73 6.38 -38.31
C TYR A 76 -9.50 6.05 -37.04
N GLN A 77 -10.13 4.88 -36.95
CA GLN A 77 -10.79 4.41 -35.73
C GLN A 77 -9.80 4.26 -34.57
N GLU A 78 -8.62 3.66 -34.79
CA GLU A 78 -7.56 3.54 -33.78
C GLU A 78 -7.06 4.90 -33.27
N LEU A 79 -7.03 5.92 -34.13
CA LEU A 79 -6.68 7.29 -33.77
C LEU A 79 -7.80 8.01 -33.00
N GLU A 80 -9.05 7.65 -33.23
CA GLU A 80 -10.24 8.19 -32.54
C GLU A 80 -10.55 7.48 -31.22
N LEU A 81 -10.00 6.29 -30.97
CA LEU A 81 -10.06 5.67 -29.66
C LEU A 81 -9.42 6.62 -28.64
N PRO A 82 -10.08 6.88 -27.50
CA PRO A 82 -9.44 7.61 -26.41
C PRO A 82 -8.12 6.91 -26.11
N VAL A 83 -7.01 7.65 -26.19
CA VAL A 83 -5.73 7.15 -25.67
C VAL A 83 -6.00 6.77 -24.23
N GLU A 84 -6.05 5.47 -23.94
CA GLU A 84 -6.00 5.01 -22.57
C GLU A 84 -4.69 5.55 -22.02
N VAL A 85 -4.79 6.64 -21.26
CA VAL A 85 -3.65 7.15 -20.52
C VAL A 85 -3.32 6.01 -19.58
N GLU A 86 -2.32 5.19 -19.95
CA GLU A 86 -1.73 4.23 -19.04
C GLU A 86 -1.49 5.02 -17.77
N GLN A 87 -2.27 4.73 -16.72
CA GLN A 87 -2.08 5.35 -15.43
C GLN A 87 -0.71 4.86 -14.99
N ASN A 88 0.34 5.64 -15.30
CA ASN A 88 1.70 5.32 -14.94
C ASN A 88 1.65 4.89 -13.47
N GLN A 89 2.19 3.71 -13.13
CA GLN A 89 2.12 3.15 -11.78
C GLN A 89 2.55 4.16 -10.70
N TYR A 90 3.35 5.15 -11.08
CA TYR A 90 3.87 6.24 -10.27
C TYR A 90 2.98 7.50 -10.20
N PHE A 91 1.79 7.51 -10.79
CA PHE A 91 0.88 8.67 -10.77
C PHE A 91 0.61 9.11 -9.32
N GLY A 92 0.77 10.41 -9.07
CA GLY A 92 0.64 11.01 -7.74
C GLY A 92 1.84 10.87 -6.81
N LEU A 93 2.97 10.27 -7.24
CA LEU A 93 4.20 10.22 -6.44
C LEU A 93 5.20 11.31 -6.82
N ASN A 94 5.88 11.86 -5.82
CA ASN A 94 7.01 12.77 -6.04
C ASN A 94 8.27 12.01 -6.48
N LEU A 95 8.63 12.16 -7.75
CA LEU A 95 9.80 11.53 -8.38
C LEU A 95 11.07 12.38 -8.29
N LYS A 96 11.00 13.61 -7.76
CA LYS A 96 12.18 14.46 -7.61
C LYS A 96 12.98 14.03 -6.38
N ARG A 97 14.30 14.16 -6.45
CA ARG A 97 15.20 13.91 -5.31
C ARG A 97 14.81 14.80 -4.12
N GLY A 98 14.88 14.25 -2.91
CA GLY A 98 14.68 15.01 -1.67
C GLY A 98 15.75 16.07 -1.42
N VAL A 99 15.50 16.92 -0.43
CA VAL A 99 16.40 18.04 -0.10
C VAL A 99 17.60 17.56 0.72
N ARG A 100 17.35 16.81 1.80
CA ARG A 100 18.41 16.33 2.71
C ARG A 100 19.04 15.02 2.23
N GLY A 101 18.27 14.18 1.54
CA GLY A 101 18.71 12.89 1.05
C GLY A 101 18.02 12.51 -0.26
N VAL A 102 18.01 11.21 -0.58
CA VAL A 102 17.28 10.71 -1.75
C VAL A 102 15.78 10.81 -1.52
N PHE A 103 15.33 10.54 -0.29
CA PHE A 103 13.97 10.71 0.16
C PHE A 103 13.87 11.80 1.24
N ASP A 104 12.82 12.60 1.12
CA ASP A 104 12.25 13.31 2.27
C ASP A 104 11.24 12.37 2.98
N VAL A 105 10.98 12.61 4.27
CA VAL A 105 10.17 11.71 5.10
C VAL A 105 8.73 11.68 4.60
N GLU A 106 8.19 12.82 4.21
CA GLU A 106 6.83 12.98 3.69
C GLU A 106 6.64 12.16 2.42
N ASP A 107 7.58 12.26 1.48
CA ASP A 107 7.57 11.48 0.23
C ASP A 107 7.60 9.96 0.51
N LEU A 108 8.40 9.52 1.49
CA LEU A 108 8.49 8.12 1.85
C LEU A 108 7.18 7.64 2.50
N VAL A 109 6.58 8.43 3.38
CA VAL A 109 5.31 8.11 4.01
C VAL A 109 4.18 8.03 2.98
N GLU A 110 4.12 8.94 2.02
CA GLU A 110 3.14 8.88 0.92
C GLU A 110 3.32 7.62 0.07
N LEU A 111 4.56 7.26 -0.24
CA LEU A 111 4.89 6.02 -0.94
C LEU A 111 4.41 4.78 -0.16
N LEU A 112 4.70 4.71 1.14
CA LEU A 112 4.26 3.59 1.99
C LEU A 112 2.74 3.52 2.12
N ARG A 113 2.06 4.67 2.20
CA ARG A 113 0.59 4.74 2.20
C ARG A 113 0.00 4.26 0.88
N LYS A 114 0.63 4.59 -0.25
CA LYS A 114 0.19 4.11 -1.57
C LYS A 114 0.29 2.58 -1.69
N GLU A 115 1.31 1.98 -1.09
CA GLU A 115 1.44 0.52 -0.99
C GLU A 115 0.50 -0.11 0.06
N ASN A 116 -0.35 0.68 0.72
CA ASN A 116 -1.28 0.24 1.77
C ASN A 116 -0.59 -0.49 2.93
N VAL A 117 0.61 -0.01 3.30
CA VAL A 117 1.32 -0.45 4.50
C VAL A 117 0.61 0.08 5.74
N ASP A 118 0.52 -0.76 6.76
CA ASP A 118 -0.18 -0.43 8.00
C ASP A 118 0.76 0.18 9.04
N ASP A 119 0.19 0.96 9.94
CA ASP A 119 0.84 1.40 11.18
C ASP A 119 2.20 2.07 10.95
N ILE A 120 2.23 3.22 10.27
CA ILE A 120 3.49 3.91 9.98
C ILE A 120 3.88 4.78 11.19
N PHE A 121 4.97 4.41 11.85
CA PHE A 121 5.61 5.17 12.92
C PHE A 121 6.86 5.88 12.36
N VAL A 122 7.03 7.14 12.75
CA VAL A 122 8.17 7.96 12.36
C VAL A 122 8.74 8.62 13.60
N CYS A 123 10.05 8.50 13.79
CA CYS A 123 10.79 9.11 14.89
C CYS A 123 11.95 9.93 14.33
N TYR A 124 12.15 11.13 14.88
CA TYR A 124 13.35 11.93 14.64
C TYR A 124 14.46 11.44 15.57
N VAL A 125 15.62 11.14 15.01
CA VAL A 125 16.77 10.67 15.76
C VAL A 125 17.73 11.84 16.00
N PRO A 126 18.12 12.11 17.26
CA PRO A 126 19.04 13.20 17.58
C PRO A 126 20.42 13.00 16.92
N GLU A 127 21.01 14.10 16.44
CA GLU A 127 22.30 14.08 15.70
C GLU A 127 23.47 13.55 16.55
N GLU A 128 23.36 13.59 17.87
CA GLU A 128 24.39 13.08 18.79
C GLU A 128 24.61 11.57 18.65
N LEU A 129 23.58 10.82 18.24
CA LEU A 129 23.65 9.37 18.05
C LEU A 129 24.34 8.97 16.74
N LYS A 130 24.55 9.92 15.81
CA LYS A 130 25.23 9.73 14.51
C LYS A 130 24.78 8.46 13.76
N TYR A 131 23.48 8.18 13.80
CA TYR A 131 22.91 7.00 13.15
C TYR A 131 22.20 7.37 11.84
N VAL A 132 21.00 7.94 11.94
CA VAL A 132 20.20 8.46 10.81
C VAL A 132 19.46 9.72 11.28
N ASP A 133 18.87 10.49 10.37
CA ASP A 133 18.03 11.64 10.73
C ASP A 133 16.64 11.17 11.19
N HIS A 134 16.08 10.16 10.51
CA HIS A 134 14.75 9.64 10.79
C HIS A 134 14.71 8.11 10.80
N LEU A 135 14.02 7.56 11.79
CA LEU A 135 13.66 6.16 11.86
C LEU A 135 12.19 5.99 11.46
N VAL A 136 11.94 5.15 10.45
CA VAL A 136 10.58 4.83 10.01
C VAL A 136 10.33 3.34 10.26
N VAL A 137 9.26 3.03 10.99
CA VAL A 137 8.84 1.67 11.31
C VAL A 137 7.43 1.46 10.75
N CYS A 138 7.21 0.38 10.01
CA CYS A 138 5.91 0.09 9.41
C CYS A 138 5.57 -1.41 9.42
N SER A 139 4.28 -1.74 9.36
CA SER A 139 3.78 -3.11 9.44
C SER A 139 3.23 -3.56 8.08
N ALA A 140 3.69 -4.70 7.59
CA ALA A 140 3.13 -5.32 6.38
C ALA A 140 2.44 -6.65 6.70
N ARG A 141 1.26 -6.84 6.11
CA ARG A 141 0.34 -7.96 6.40
C ARG A 141 0.88 -9.37 6.10
N SER A 142 1.92 -9.50 5.27
CA SER A 142 2.53 -10.79 4.94
C SER A 142 3.96 -10.61 4.45
N TYR A 143 4.76 -11.68 4.47
CA TYR A 143 6.10 -11.68 3.89
C TYR A 143 6.14 -11.21 2.43
N ARG A 144 5.17 -11.64 1.60
CA ARG A 144 5.09 -11.18 0.21
C ARG A 144 4.84 -9.69 0.11
N HIS A 145 3.99 -9.16 0.99
CA HIS A 145 3.72 -7.72 1.07
C HIS A 145 4.98 -6.97 1.51
N MET A 146 5.68 -7.45 2.55
CA MET A 146 6.95 -6.87 3.00
C MET A 146 7.99 -6.78 1.88
N LEU A 147 8.21 -7.89 1.16
CA LEU A 147 9.16 -7.93 0.06
C LEU A 147 8.76 -6.99 -1.08
N ALA A 148 7.49 -6.99 -1.48
CA ALA A 148 6.97 -6.10 -2.51
C ALA A 148 7.18 -4.63 -2.14
N THR A 149 6.86 -4.25 -0.90
CA THR A 149 7.09 -2.88 -0.39
C THR A 149 8.57 -2.52 -0.41
N ALA A 150 9.46 -3.40 0.07
CA ALA A 150 10.90 -3.15 0.10
C ALA A 150 11.48 -2.98 -1.33
N GLU A 151 11.07 -3.84 -2.27
CA GLU A 151 11.46 -3.74 -3.66
C GLU A 151 10.92 -2.48 -4.34
N PHE A 152 9.69 -2.08 -4.01
CA PHE A 152 9.07 -0.86 -4.52
C PHE A 152 9.82 0.38 -4.02
N VAL A 153 10.12 0.47 -2.72
CA VAL A 153 10.95 1.54 -2.15
C VAL A 153 12.32 1.57 -2.83
N ARG A 154 12.97 0.42 -3.01
CA ARG A 154 14.26 0.32 -3.73
C ARG A 154 14.18 0.83 -5.17
N ARG A 155 13.09 0.52 -5.87
CA ARG A 155 12.83 0.98 -7.23
C ARG A 155 12.66 2.49 -7.29
N MET A 156 11.88 3.05 -6.37
CA MET A 156 11.68 4.49 -6.24
C MET A 156 12.98 5.21 -5.88
N PHE A 157 13.80 4.64 -4.98
CA PHE A 157 15.13 5.13 -4.68
C PHE A 157 15.99 5.21 -5.96
N LYS A 158 15.99 4.15 -6.77
CA LYS A 158 16.75 4.10 -8.03
C LYS A 158 16.34 5.20 -9.02
N ILE A 159 15.09 5.64 -9.00
CA ILE A 159 14.58 6.73 -9.84
C ILE A 159 15.02 8.09 -9.28
N LYS A 160 14.93 8.28 -7.96
CA LYS A 160 15.19 9.57 -7.29
C LYS A 160 16.68 9.88 -7.08
N ARG A 161 17.55 8.86 -7.10
CA ARG A 161 18.97 9.00 -6.76
C ARG A 161 19.81 9.75 -7.80
N ALA A 162 20.93 10.30 -7.36
CA ALA A 162 21.97 10.84 -8.24
C ALA A 162 22.98 9.74 -8.66
N LYS A 163 23.83 10.02 -9.65
CA LYS A 163 24.82 9.07 -10.20
C LYS A 163 25.87 8.58 -9.19
N GLY A 164 25.97 9.19 -8.00
CA GLY A 164 26.92 8.80 -6.94
C GLY A 164 26.28 8.04 -5.76
N ASP A 165 24.95 8.00 -5.66
CA ASP A 165 24.28 7.39 -4.51
C ASP A 165 24.26 5.86 -4.66
N LEU A 166 24.66 5.15 -3.61
CA LEU A 166 24.61 3.70 -3.55
C LEU A 166 23.16 3.23 -3.48
N LEU A 167 22.86 2.11 -4.15
CA LEU A 167 21.52 1.52 -4.05
C LEU A 167 21.35 0.89 -2.67
N PRO A 168 20.21 1.14 -1.99
CA PRO A 168 19.93 0.53 -0.71
C PRO A 168 19.80 -0.98 -0.89
N ARG A 169 20.46 -1.72 0.01
CA ARG A 169 20.31 -3.16 0.12
C ARG A 169 19.11 -3.48 1.01
N ILE A 170 18.40 -4.56 0.67
CA ILE A 170 17.33 -5.10 1.51
C ILE A 170 18.01 -6.08 2.47
N GLU A 171 18.11 -5.68 3.73
CA GLU A 171 18.58 -6.55 4.80
C GLU A 171 17.41 -7.38 5.33
N GLY A 172 17.66 -8.65 5.63
CA GLY A 172 16.60 -9.57 6.07
C GLY A 172 15.68 -10.05 4.95
N GLU A 173 16.09 -10.01 3.67
CA GLU A 173 15.26 -10.47 2.54
C GLU A 173 14.69 -11.88 2.72
N LYS A 174 15.44 -12.79 3.37
CA LYS A 174 14.99 -14.17 3.65
C LYS A 174 14.17 -14.30 4.95
N SER A 175 14.13 -13.24 5.75
CA SER A 175 13.37 -13.19 7.01
C SER A 175 11.90 -12.92 6.72
N ARG A 176 11.02 -13.65 7.42
CA ARG A 176 9.56 -13.47 7.28
C ARG A 176 8.97 -12.40 8.18
N ASP A 177 9.77 -11.94 9.13
CA ASP A 177 9.30 -11.16 10.26
C ASP A 177 9.85 -9.74 10.27
N TRP A 178 11.03 -9.53 9.69
CA TRP A 178 11.70 -8.24 9.71
C TRP A 178 12.60 -8.05 8.49
N MET A 179 12.38 -6.95 7.78
CA MET A 179 13.27 -6.42 6.76
C MET A 179 13.69 -4.98 7.12
N ALA A 180 14.93 -4.63 6.80
CA ALA A 180 15.45 -3.29 7.02
C ALA A 180 16.09 -2.75 5.74
N MET A 181 16.00 -1.43 5.55
CA MET A 181 16.62 -0.73 4.44
C MET A 181 17.21 0.59 4.93
N ASP A 182 18.48 0.80 4.60
CA ASP A 182 19.16 2.07 4.81
C ASP A 182 19.01 2.94 3.55
N LEU A 183 18.30 4.06 3.67
CA LEU A 183 18.06 5.02 2.58
C LEU A 183 18.99 6.24 2.67
N GLY A 184 20.04 6.19 3.50
CA GLY A 184 20.98 7.28 3.77
C GLY A 184 20.55 8.08 5.00
N ASN A 185 19.66 9.04 4.83
CA ASN A 185 19.16 9.87 5.94
C ASN A 185 17.98 9.21 6.70
N ILE A 186 17.39 8.14 6.16
CA ILE A 186 16.23 7.46 6.73
C ILE A 186 16.53 5.96 6.86
N ALA A 187 16.31 5.40 8.05
CA ALA A 187 16.29 3.95 8.27
C ALA A 187 14.84 3.44 8.22
N LEU A 188 14.52 2.61 7.23
CA LEU A 188 13.19 2.00 7.08
C LEU A 188 13.20 0.57 7.63
N HIS A 189 12.31 0.30 8.58
CA HIS A 189 12.08 -1.02 9.15
C HIS A 189 10.67 -1.49 8.82
N ILE A 190 10.57 -2.64 8.15
CA ILE A 190 9.32 -3.27 7.76
C ILE A 190 9.17 -4.55 8.60
N PHE A 191 8.12 -4.62 9.41
CA PHE A 191 7.85 -5.75 10.29
C PHE A 191 6.58 -6.51 9.90
N SER A 192 6.54 -7.79 10.28
CA SER A 192 5.27 -8.48 10.48
C SER A 192 4.57 -7.92 11.72
N PRO A 193 3.22 -7.90 11.79
CA PRO A 193 2.52 -7.34 12.95
C PRO A 193 2.93 -7.98 14.28
N LYS A 194 3.17 -9.30 14.26
CA LYS A 194 3.64 -10.04 15.44
C LYS A 194 5.05 -9.62 15.85
N ALA A 195 5.98 -9.59 14.91
CA ALA A 195 7.37 -9.24 15.21
C ALA A 195 7.48 -7.81 15.74
N ARG A 196 6.66 -6.87 15.23
CA ARG A 196 6.63 -5.51 15.75
C ARG A 196 6.27 -5.45 17.23
N GLU A 197 5.31 -6.25 17.67
CA GLU A 197 4.94 -6.35 19.09
C GLU A 197 6.06 -6.99 19.93
N ASP A 198 6.75 -7.99 19.38
CA ASP A 198 7.83 -8.70 20.07
C ASP A 198 9.10 -7.83 20.23
N TYR A 199 9.44 -7.01 19.23
CA TYR A 199 10.63 -6.15 19.24
C TYR A 199 10.40 -4.75 19.82
N ASP A 200 9.19 -4.21 19.70
CA ASP A 200 8.75 -2.90 20.23
C ASP A 200 9.76 -1.74 20.05
N LEU A 201 10.32 -1.60 18.84
CA LEU A 201 11.32 -0.56 18.54
C LEU A 201 10.78 0.86 18.77
N GLU A 202 9.48 1.07 18.66
CA GLU A 202 8.86 2.37 18.88
C GLU A 202 9.09 2.87 20.31
N SER A 203 8.85 2.01 21.31
CA SER A 203 9.06 2.35 22.72
C SER A 203 10.53 2.66 23.00
N LEU A 204 11.43 1.84 22.45
CA LEU A 204 12.87 2.03 22.60
C LEU A 204 13.33 3.39 22.08
N TRP A 205 12.89 3.78 20.89
CA TRP A 205 13.33 5.01 20.22
C TRP A 205 12.53 6.25 20.63
N ALA A 206 11.27 6.12 21.06
CA ALA A 206 10.45 7.26 21.46
C ALA A 206 10.67 7.68 22.92
N ILE A 207 10.86 6.73 23.83
CA ILE A 207 10.90 6.99 25.27
C ILE A 207 12.30 6.75 25.85
N GLY A 208 13.08 5.88 25.22
CA GLY A 208 14.42 5.50 25.64
C GLY A 208 14.46 4.19 26.44
N PRO A 209 15.65 3.56 26.54
CA PRO A 209 15.82 2.23 27.15
C PRO A 209 15.42 2.18 28.63
N GLN A 210 15.45 3.32 29.33
CA GLN A 210 15.07 3.43 30.72
C GLN A 210 13.56 3.29 30.95
N TYR A 211 12.73 3.20 29.91
CA TYR A 211 11.30 2.92 30.03
C TYR A 211 10.86 1.66 29.28
N ASP A 212 11.80 0.96 28.65
CA ASP A 212 11.56 -0.31 27.98
C ASP A 212 11.62 -1.46 29.00
N HIS A 213 10.56 -2.27 29.04
CA HIS A 213 10.44 -3.41 29.94
C HIS A 213 11.44 -4.51 29.62
N GLU A 214 11.78 -4.69 28.33
CA GLU A 214 12.74 -5.71 27.89
C GLU A 214 14.17 -5.32 28.29
N SER A 215 14.53 -4.06 28.11
CA SER A 215 15.81 -3.49 28.56
C SER A 215 16.00 -3.53 30.07
N GLN A 216 14.93 -3.43 30.86
CA GLN A 216 14.97 -3.44 32.33
C GLN A 216 15.02 -4.84 32.97
N LYS A 217 14.98 -5.93 32.19
CA LYS A 217 14.98 -7.28 32.76
C LYS A 217 16.27 -7.54 33.58
N PRO A 218 16.16 -8.03 34.83
CA PRO A 218 17.31 -8.19 35.74
C PRO A 218 18.34 -9.25 35.28
N GLN A 219 18.00 -10.07 34.28
CA GLN A 219 18.89 -11.03 33.64
C GLN A 219 18.97 -10.79 32.12
N ASN A 220 19.25 -9.57 31.69
CA ASN A 220 19.65 -9.34 30.30
C ASN A 220 21.17 -9.49 30.16
N PRO A 221 21.72 -10.65 29.74
CA PRO A 221 23.16 -10.82 29.52
C PRO A 221 23.70 -9.85 28.44
N LEU A 222 22.82 -9.27 27.62
CA LEU A 222 23.14 -8.28 26.58
C LEU A 222 22.82 -6.84 26.99
N GLY A 223 22.24 -6.58 28.18
CA GLY A 223 21.93 -5.22 28.63
C GLY A 223 23.20 -4.39 28.85
N ASN A 224 24.28 -5.04 29.28
CA ASN A 224 25.54 -4.37 29.63
C ASN A 224 26.41 -3.97 28.42
N ILE A 225 26.11 -4.47 27.21
CA ILE A 225 26.90 -4.14 26.01
C ILE A 225 26.43 -2.87 25.29
N PHE A 226 25.17 -2.45 25.48
CA PHE A 226 24.58 -1.29 24.80
C PHE A 226 24.40 -0.06 25.69
N ILE A 227 24.53 -0.20 27.02
CA ILE A 227 24.57 0.95 27.92
C ILE A 227 25.94 1.61 27.76
N ALA A 228 26.03 2.61 26.88
CA ALA A 228 27.11 3.58 26.92
C ALA A 228 27.25 4.04 28.37
N GLN A 229 28.46 3.99 28.91
CA GLN A 229 28.76 4.48 30.25
C GLN A 229 28.44 5.99 30.29
N VAL A 230 27.20 6.34 30.62
CA VAL A 230 26.82 7.71 30.91
C VAL A 230 27.70 8.11 32.09
N PRO A 231 28.58 9.13 31.94
CA PRO A 231 29.44 9.54 33.03
C PRO A 231 28.55 9.96 34.20
N LYS A 232 28.75 9.29 35.33
CA LYS A 232 28.02 9.56 36.57
C LYS A 232 28.21 11.04 36.92
N PRO A 233 27.15 11.83 37.16
CA PRO A 233 27.31 13.24 37.50
C PRO A 233 28.17 13.36 38.76
N ALA A 234 29.23 14.16 38.68
CA ALA A 234 30.12 14.42 39.80
C ALA A 234 29.30 15.02 40.94
N THR A 235 29.36 14.36 42.10
CA THR A 235 28.74 14.80 43.35
C THR A 235 29.61 15.86 44.01
#